data_AF-A0A7L4ZY84-F1
#
_entry.id   AF-A0A7L4ZY84-F1
#
_cell.length_a   1.000
_cell.length_b   1.000
_cell.length_c   1.000
_cell.angle_alpha   90.00
_cell.angle_beta   90.00
_cell.angle_gamma   90.00
#
_symmetry.space_group_name_H-M   'P 1'
#
loop_
_entity.id
_entity.type
_entity.pdbx_description
1 polymer ?
#
loop_
_entity_poly.entity_id
_entity_poly.type
_entity_poly.pdbx_seq_one_letter_code
_entity_poly.pdbx_strand_id
1 'polypeptide(L)'
;MDYPTALEQLLRHAGLAKSKPTAADFQYTLYLISDKKKFVPIQPLADDILACLEAVNQHLNGAQPAGTDDADKAQMLDRPLVYAVNSLLTTGKKYAAWMAAESGFEAAQVEEMRRAVQSIELGWNFVLAGDSNSIRKEVATWLD
;
A
#
# COMPACT_ATOMS: atom_id res chain seq x y z
N MET A 1 -11.54 -8.59 6.33
CA MET A 1 -10.34 -9.42 6.10
C MET A 1 -9.65 -9.60 7.44
N ASP A 2 -9.08 -10.76 7.73
CA ASP A 2 -8.28 -10.96 8.95
C ASP A 2 -6.80 -10.61 8.73
N TYR A 3 -6.03 -10.52 9.82
CA TYR A 3 -4.61 -10.15 9.75
C TYR A 3 -3.75 -11.12 8.92
N PRO A 4 -3.82 -12.45 9.09
CA PRO A 4 -3.01 -13.37 8.28
C PRO A 4 -3.26 -13.24 6.78
N THR A 5 -4.53 -13.09 6.36
CA THR A 5 -4.88 -12.87 4.96
C THR A 5 -4.33 -11.54 4.45
N ALA A 6 -4.44 -10.47 5.24
CA ALA A 6 -3.91 -9.15 4.89
C ALA A 6 -2.40 -9.16 4.73
N LEU A 7 -1.69 -9.83 5.65
CA LEU A 7 -0.23 -9.97 5.58
C LEU A 7 0.20 -10.77 4.34
N GLU A 8 -0.48 -11.88 4.04
CA GLU A 8 -0.20 -12.66 2.84
C GLU A 8 -0.38 -11.83 1.56
N GLN A 9 -1.46 -11.04 1.48
CA GLN A 9 -1.71 -10.15 0.36
C GLN A 9 -0.65 -9.04 0.26
N LEU A 10 -0.27 -8.41 1.36
CA LEU A 10 0.81 -7.41 1.38
C LEU A 10 2.13 -8.01 0.90
N LEU A 11 2.50 -9.21 1.36
CA LEU A 11 3.68 -9.92 0.90
C LEU A 11 3.61 -10.22 -0.61
N ARG A 12 2.42 -10.55 -1.13
CA ARG A 12 2.20 -10.77 -2.56
C ARG A 12 2.35 -9.48 -3.37
N HIS A 13 1.69 -8.39 -2.98
CA HIS A 13 1.87 -7.09 -3.63
C HIS A 13 3.34 -6.63 -3.59
N ALA A 14 4.07 -6.95 -2.52
CA ALA A 14 5.48 -6.63 -2.32
C ALA A 14 6.45 -7.58 -3.05
N GLY A 15 5.96 -8.55 -3.84
CA GLY A 15 6.82 -9.50 -4.57
C GLY A 15 7.57 -10.49 -3.67
N LEU A 16 7.12 -10.67 -2.42
CA LEU A 16 7.76 -11.51 -1.39
C LEU A 16 7.03 -12.85 -1.18
N ALA A 17 5.84 -13.03 -1.77
CA ALA A 17 5.11 -14.27 -1.72
C ALA A 17 5.80 -15.38 -2.54
N LYS A 18 5.61 -16.64 -2.13
CA LYS A 18 6.13 -17.82 -2.85
C LYS A 18 5.33 -18.13 -4.13
N SER A 19 4.13 -17.59 -4.26
CA SER A 19 3.27 -17.80 -5.42
C SER A 19 3.81 -17.07 -6.66
N LYS A 20 3.49 -17.59 -7.84
CA LYS A 20 3.81 -16.91 -9.10
C LYS A 20 3.14 -15.53 -9.14
N PRO A 21 3.87 -14.45 -9.49
CA PRO A 21 3.29 -13.13 -9.54
C PRO A 21 2.28 -12.98 -10.69
N THR A 22 1.31 -12.09 -10.51
CA THR A 22 0.22 -11.80 -11.44
C THR A 22 0.01 -10.30 -11.60
N ALA A 23 -0.76 -9.88 -12.62
CA ALA A 23 -1.10 -8.46 -12.82
C ALA A 23 -1.99 -7.85 -11.72
N ALA A 24 -2.46 -8.66 -10.76
CA ALA A 24 -3.10 -8.20 -9.54
C ALA A 24 -2.07 -7.82 -8.44
N ASP A 25 -0.77 -8.00 -8.68
CA ASP A 25 0.26 -7.75 -7.69
C ASP A 25 0.97 -6.43 -8.01
N PHE A 26 1.05 -5.55 -7.02
CA PHE A 26 1.50 -4.17 -7.22
C PHE A 26 2.90 -4.09 -7.86
N GLN A 27 3.90 -4.71 -7.25
CA GLN A 27 5.27 -4.68 -7.79
C GLN A 27 5.41 -5.36 -9.14
N TYR A 28 4.65 -6.42 -9.40
CA TYR A 28 4.69 -7.06 -10.71
C TYR A 28 4.09 -6.17 -11.79
N THR A 29 3.00 -5.47 -11.49
CA THR A 29 2.42 -4.48 -12.40
C THR A 29 3.37 -3.32 -12.65
N LEU A 30 4.09 -2.84 -11.63
CA LEU A 30 5.18 -1.86 -11.84
C LEU A 30 6.22 -2.39 -12.83
N TYR A 31 6.70 -3.62 -12.62
CA TYR A 31 7.63 -4.27 -13.54
C TYR A 31 7.09 -4.34 -14.97
N LEU A 32 5.82 -4.73 -15.17
CA LEU A 32 5.20 -4.77 -16.49
C LEU A 32 5.14 -3.39 -17.16
N ILE A 33 4.84 -2.33 -16.41
CA ILE A 33 4.85 -0.96 -16.94
C ILE A 33 6.25 -0.57 -17.43
N SER A 34 7.30 -0.89 -16.65
CA SER A 34 8.68 -0.62 -17.06
C SER A 34 9.12 -1.45 -18.25
N ASP A 35 8.79 -2.75 -18.26
CA ASP A 35 9.18 -3.68 -19.32
C ASP A 35 8.50 -3.36 -20.66
N LYS A 36 7.20 -3.05 -20.63
CA LYS A 36 6.41 -2.77 -21.82
C LYS A 36 6.35 -1.29 -22.20
N LYS A 37 6.87 -0.40 -21.34
CA LYS A 37 6.75 1.06 -21.46
C LYS A 37 5.30 1.48 -21.75
N LYS A 38 4.35 0.80 -21.11
CA LYS A 38 2.91 1.00 -21.29
C LYS A 38 2.24 1.06 -19.92
N PHE A 39 1.44 2.09 -19.72
CA PHE A 39 0.71 2.25 -18.48
C PHE A 39 -0.34 1.16 -18.28
N VAL A 40 -0.46 0.72 -17.03
CA VAL A 40 -1.52 -0.15 -16.52
C VAL A 40 -2.07 0.56 -15.28
N PRO A 41 -3.39 0.68 -15.11
CA PRO A 41 -3.97 1.31 -13.92
C PRO A 41 -3.45 0.68 -12.63
N ILE A 42 -3.01 1.53 -11.71
CA ILE A 42 -2.38 1.15 -10.43
C ILE A 42 -3.29 1.46 -9.25
N GLN A 43 -4.22 2.42 -9.39
CA GLN A 43 -5.10 2.81 -8.28
C GLN A 43 -5.86 1.63 -7.65
N PRO A 44 -6.44 0.67 -8.42
CA PRO A 44 -7.10 -0.49 -7.81
C PRO A 44 -6.17 -1.34 -6.94
N LEU A 45 -4.89 -1.43 -7.31
CA LEU A 45 -3.89 -2.19 -6.54
C LEU A 45 -3.52 -1.46 -5.23
N ALA A 46 -3.52 -0.11 -5.26
CA ALA A 46 -3.36 0.68 -4.04
C ALA A 46 -4.58 0.55 -3.12
N ASP A 47 -5.79 0.52 -3.68
CA ASP A 47 -7.03 0.32 -2.92
C ASP A 47 -7.06 -1.05 -2.22
N ASP A 48 -6.60 -2.10 -2.90
CA ASP A 48 -6.42 -3.44 -2.32
C ASP A 48 -5.40 -3.44 -1.17
N ILE A 49 -4.26 -2.75 -1.35
CA ILE A 49 -3.27 -2.56 -0.29
C ILE A 49 -3.86 -1.78 0.90
N LEU A 50 -4.64 -0.73 0.67
CA LEU A 50 -5.32 0.01 1.74
C LEU A 50 -6.30 -0.87 2.52
N ALA A 51 -7.04 -1.75 1.84
CA ALA A 51 -7.91 -2.71 2.51
C ALA A 51 -7.13 -3.68 3.39
N CYS A 52 -5.93 -4.11 2.96
CA CYS A 52 -5.02 -4.88 3.81
C CYS A 52 -4.55 -4.08 5.02
N LEU A 53 -4.16 -2.82 4.83
CA LEU A 53 -3.71 -1.94 5.92
C LEU A 53 -4.83 -1.67 6.94
N GLU A 54 -6.10 -1.62 6.50
CA GLU A 54 -7.24 -1.47 7.40
C GLU A 54 -7.40 -2.69 8.33
N ALA A 55 -7.23 -3.90 7.81
CA ALA A 55 -7.22 -5.12 8.62
C ALA A 55 -5.99 -5.19 9.55
N VAL A 56 -4.83 -4.75 9.08
CA VAL A 56 -3.61 -4.63 9.90
C VAL A 56 -3.82 -3.64 11.05
N ASN A 57 -4.40 -2.48 10.78
CA ASN A 57 -4.70 -1.47 11.79
C ASN A 57 -5.67 -2.00 12.85
N GLN A 58 -6.73 -2.69 12.43
CA GLN A 58 -7.67 -3.30 13.39
C GLN A 58 -7.03 -4.40 14.24
N HIS A 59 -6.06 -5.12 13.68
CA HIS A 59 -5.31 -6.14 14.41
C HIS A 59 -4.34 -5.54 15.42
N LEU A 60 -3.59 -4.52 15.03
CA LEU A 60 -2.55 -3.91 15.85
C LEU A 60 -3.11 -2.91 16.86
N ASN A 61 -4.15 -2.17 16.49
CA ASN A 61 -4.68 -1.05 17.26
C ASN A 61 -6.10 -1.32 17.78
N GLY A 62 -6.61 -2.54 17.67
CA GLY A 62 -7.94 -2.93 18.15
C GLY A 62 -9.07 -2.69 17.14
N ALA A 63 -10.25 -3.26 17.40
CA ALA A 63 -11.38 -3.25 16.46
C ALA A 63 -11.90 -1.84 16.13
N GLN A 64 -11.70 -0.87 17.05
CA GLN A 64 -11.96 0.55 16.85
C GLN A 64 -10.71 1.36 17.25
N PRO A 65 -9.70 1.47 16.36
CA PRO A 65 -8.39 2.04 16.69
C PRO A 65 -8.42 3.38 17.41
N ALA A 66 -9.29 4.30 16.99
CA ALA A 66 -9.40 5.63 17.59
C ALA A 66 -9.85 5.62 19.06
N GLY A 67 -10.52 4.56 19.50
CA GLY A 67 -11.03 4.39 20.86
C GLY A 67 -10.27 3.35 21.69
N THR A 68 -9.25 2.71 21.13
CA THR A 68 -8.43 1.73 21.85
C THR A 68 -7.39 2.47 22.67
N ASP A 69 -7.28 2.13 23.95
CA ASP A 69 -6.24 2.67 24.83
C ASP A 69 -4.84 2.32 24.30
N ASP A 70 -3.90 3.26 24.38
CA ASP A 70 -2.54 3.06 23.85
C ASP A 70 -1.80 1.88 24.46
N ALA A 71 -2.15 1.50 25.70
CA ALA A 71 -1.60 0.32 26.38
C ALA A 71 -2.05 -1.01 25.76
N ASP A 72 -3.22 -1.02 25.09
CA ASP A 72 -3.79 -2.19 24.43
C ASP A 72 -3.37 -2.29 22.95
N LYS A 73 -2.75 -1.23 22.40
CA LYS A 73 -2.17 -1.25 21.05
C LYS A 73 -0.87 -2.06 21.03
N ALA A 74 -0.60 -2.68 19.89
CA ALA A 74 0.59 -3.50 19.67
C ALA A 74 1.86 -2.67 19.82
N GLN A 75 2.69 -3.02 20.81
CA GLN A 75 3.97 -2.35 21.08
C GLN A 75 5.09 -2.77 20.11
N MET A 76 4.86 -3.81 19.32
CA MET A 76 5.82 -4.36 18.37
C MET A 76 5.14 -4.68 17.05
N LEU A 77 5.83 -4.35 15.96
CA LEU A 77 5.43 -4.72 14.61
C LEU A 77 6.17 -5.97 14.18
N ASP A 78 5.49 -6.84 13.43
CA ASP A 78 6.17 -7.99 12.84
C ASP A 78 7.15 -7.52 11.74
N ARG A 79 8.28 -8.21 11.60
CA ARG A 79 9.29 -7.87 10.60
C ARG A 79 8.81 -8.09 9.16
N PRO A 80 8.08 -9.18 8.82
CA PRO A 80 7.54 -9.37 7.48
C PRO A 80 6.66 -8.24 6.96
N LEU A 81 5.74 -7.71 7.77
CA LEU A 81 4.85 -6.58 7.51
C LEU A 81 5.66 -5.33 7.21
N VAL A 82 6.57 -4.97 8.13
CA VAL A 82 7.43 -3.78 7.96
C VAL A 82 8.23 -3.90 6.67
N TYR A 83 8.79 -5.08 6.39
CA TYR A 83 9.56 -5.31 5.16
C TYR A 83 8.69 -5.25 3.90
N ALA A 84 7.48 -5.81 3.92
CA ALA A 84 6.54 -5.77 2.80
C ALA A 84 6.14 -4.32 2.47
N VAL A 85 5.70 -3.55 3.48
CA VAL A 85 5.28 -2.16 3.29
C VAL A 85 6.45 -1.28 2.84
N ASN A 86 7.64 -1.45 3.44
CA ASN A 86 8.83 -0.72 3.02
C ASN A 86 9.24 -1.05 1.57
N SER A 87 9.11 -2.32 1.16
CA SER A 87 9.38 -2.77 -0.21
C SER A 87 8.40 -2.13 -1.21
N LEU A 88 7.11 -2.08 -0.87
CA LEU A 88 6.07 -1.40 -1.65
C LEU A 88 6.38 0.09 -1.82
N LEU A 89 6.66 0.80 -0.74
CA LEU A 89 6.92 2.24 -0.77
C LEU A 89 8.22 2.58 -1.50
N THR A 90 9.31 1.86 -1.22
CA THR A 90 10.60 2.09 -1.88
C THR A 90 10.49 1.88 -3.39
N THR A 91 9.85 0.78 -3.81
CA THR A 91 9.70 0.45 -5.22
C THR A 91 8.71 1.39 -5.89
N GLY A 92 7.56 1.65 -5.27
CA GLY A 92 6.55 2.60 -5.75
C GLY A 92 7.13 3.99 -5.97
N LYS A 93 7.83 4.56 -4.99
CA LYS A 93 8.47 5.88 -5.10
C LYS A 93 9.50 5.93 -6.23
N LYS A 94 10.33 4.87 -6.36
CA LYS A 94 11.29 4.76 -7.46
C LYS A 94 10.59 4.77 -8.83
N TYR A 95 9.52 4.01 -8.99
CA TYR A 95 8.79 3.92 -10.25
C TYR A 95 7.99 5.19 -10.56
N ALA A 96 7.39 5.83 -9.56
CA ALA A 96 6.75 7.13 -9.72
C ALA A 96 7.73 8.20 -10.21
N ALA A 97 8.92 8.27 -9.61
CA ALA A 97 9.98 9.19 -10.03
C ALA A 97 10.50 8.87 -11.44
N TRP A 98 10.69 7.59 -11.76
CA TRP A 98 11.11 7.18 -13.11
C TRP A 98 10.04 7.52 -14.16
N MET A 99 8.76 7.21 -13.92
CA MET A 99 7.67 7.53 -14.85
C MET A 99 7.55 9.03 -15.10
N ALA A 100 7.76 9.87 -14.07
CA ALA A 100 7.73 11.32 -14.21
C ALA A 100 8.88 11.87 -15.08
N ALA A 101 9.99 11.14 -15.16
CA ALA A 101 11.17 11.52 -15.95
C ALA A 101 11.19 10.88 -17.36
N GLU A 102 10.42 9.81 -17.57
CA GLU A 102 10.39 9.04 -18.81
C GLU A 102 9.43 9.68 -19.84
N SER A 103 9.85 9.72 -21.10
CA SER A 103 8.96 10.13 -22.19
C SER A 103 7.96 9.02 -22.54
N GLY A 104 6.72 9.38 -22.85
CA GLY A 104 5.71 8.43 -23.34
C GLY A 104 4.64 8.02 -22.31
N PHE A 105 4.71 8.57 -21.10
CA PHE A 105 3.59 8.53 -20.14
C PHE A 105 2.85 9.86 -20.15
N GLU A 106 1.53 9.78 -20.16
CA GLU A 106 0.66 10.96 -20.06
C GLU A 106 0.67 11.52 -18.63
N ALA A 107 0.46 12.83 -18.48
CA ALA A 107 0.46 13.49 -17.18
C ALA A 107 -0.52 12.83 -16.18
N ALA A 108 -1.70 12.40 -16.65
CA ALA A 108 -2.68 11.71 -15.83
C ALA A 108 -2.19 10.34 -15.32
N GLN A 109 -1.37 9.63 -16.09
CA GLN A 109 -0.81 8.32 -15.71
C GLN A 109 0.29 8.47 -14.66
N VAL A 110 1.13 9.51 -14.82
CA VAL A 110 2.15 9.87 -13.82
C VAL A 110 1.48 10.28 -12.52
N GLU A 111 0.41 11.08 -12.60
CA GLU A 111 -0.35 11.51 -11.44
C GLU A 111 -1.07 10.35 -10.74
N GLU A 112 -1.66 9.40 -11.47
CA GLU A 112 -2.24 8.19 -10.88
C GLU A 112 -1.17 7.37 -10.13
N MET A 113 0.00 7.15 -10.73
CA MET A 113 1.10 6.46 -10.07
C MET A 113 1.53 7.18 -8.77
N ARG A 114 1.68 8.50 -8.83
CA ARG A 114 2.05 9.32 -7.68
C ARG A 114 0.99 9.23 -6.58
N ARG A 115 -0.29 9.36 -6.93
CA ARG A 115 -1.43 9.28 -6.00
C ARG A 115 -1.53 7.90 -5.36
N ALA A 116 -1.36 6.83 -6.13
CA ALA A 116 -1.38 5.46 -5.63
C ALA A 116 -0.29 5.22 -4.56
N VAL A 117 0.95 5.68 -4.82
CA VAL A 117 2.07 5.56 -3.87
C VAL A 117 1.83 6.41 -2.62
N GLN A 118 1.33 7.64 -2.79
CA GLN A 118 0.97 8.52 -1.68
C GLN A 118 -0.15 7.93 -0.81
N SER A 119 -1.12 7.26 -1.45
CA SER A 119 -2.21 6.57 -0.75
C SER A 119 -1.67 5.48 0.17
N ILE A 120 -0.76 4.63 -0.33
CA ILE A 120 -0.14 3.55 0.45
C ILE A 120 0.69 4.14 1.62
N GLU A 121 1.42 5.23 1.39
CA GLU A 121 2.21 5.90 2.42
C GLU A 121 1.34 6.48 3.54
N LEU A 122 0.29 7.21 3.18
CA LEU A 122 -0.68 7.72 4.14
C LEU A 122 -1.37 6.59 4.90
N GLY A 123 -1.78 5.55 4.18
CA GLY A 123 -2.38 4.36 4.79
C GLY A 123 -1.48 3.76 5.86
N TRP A 124 -0.18 3.61 5.56
CA TRP A 124 0.78 3.10 6.53
C TRP A 124 0.96 4.03 7.72
N ASN A 125 1.01 5.35 7.49
CA ASN A 125 1.10 6.33 8.58
C ASN A 125 -0.11 6.23 9.53
N PHE A 126 -1.32 6.00 9.02
CA PHE A 126 -2.51 5.78 9.86
C PHE A 126 -2.46 4.47 10.65
N VAL A 127 -1.86 3.40 10.10
CA VAL A 127 -1.58 2.19 10.89
C VAL A 127 -0.66 2.51 12.05
N LEU A 128 0.40 3.28 11.82
CA LEU A 128 1.39 3.62 12.86
C LEU A 128 0.83 4.56 13.92
N ALA A 129 -0.01 5.52 13.52
CA ALA A 129 -0.69 6.42 14.45
C ALA A 129 -1.73 5.66 15.29
N GLY A 130 -2.41 4.69 14.68
CA GLY A 130 -3.39 3.84 15.35
C GLY A 130 -4.61 4.60 15.87
N ASP A 131 -4.94 5.74 15.26
CA ASP A 131 -6.00 6.65 15.66
C ASP A 131 -7.14 6.75 14.63
N SER A 132 -7.04 5.99 13.53
CA SER A 132 -8.05 5.98 12.47
C SER A 132 -8.94 4.74 12.52
N ASN A 133 -10.26 4.94 12.56
CA ASN A 133 -11.24 3.86 12.42
C ASN A 133 -11.45 3.39 10.99
N SER A 134 -11.11 4.22 10.00
CA SER A 134 -11.15 3.83 8.58
C SER A 134 -10.05 4.51 7.79
N ILE A 135 -9.02 3.72 7.46
CA ILE A 135 -7.86 4.21 6.72
C ILE A 135 -8.29 4.74 5.35
N ARG A 136 -9.15 4.01 4.64
CA ARG A 136 -9.58 4.40 3.29
C ARG A 136 -10.27 5.77 3.30
N LYS A 137 -11.10 6.05 4.31
CA LYS A 137 -11.77 7.34 4.46
C LYS A 137 -10.77 8.46 4.75
N GLU A 138 -9.81 8.25 5.65
CA GLU A 138 -8.80 9.25 5.97
C GLU A 138 -7.90 9.53 4.77
N VAL A 139 -7.43 8.49 4.08
CA VAL A 139 -6.61 8.64 2.86
C VAL A 139 -7.36 9.41 1.78
N ALA A 140 -8.64 9.12 1.54
CA ALA A 140 -9.45 9.88 0.58
C ALA A 140 -9.52 11.37 0.96
N THR A 141 -9.80 11.66 2.23
CA THR A 141 -9.90 13.03 2.75
C THR A 141 -8.58 13.81 2.60
N TRP A 142 -7.43 13.14 2.74
CA TRP A 142 -6.11 13.75 2.59
C TRP A 142 -5.67 13.98 1.13
N LEU A 143 -6.31 13.30 0.18
CA LEU A 143 -5.94 13.34 -1.24
C LEU A 143 -6.95 14.10 -2.12
N ASP A 144 -8.04 14.59 -1.53
CA ASP A 144 -8.98 15.54 -2.13
C ASP A 144 -8.45 16.98 -2.05
#